data_AF-A0A930XQN5-F1
#
_entry.id   AF-A0A930XQN5-F1
#
_cell.length_a   1.000
_cell.length_b   1.000
_cell.length_c   1.000
_cell.angle_alpha   90.00
_cell.angle_beta   90.00
_cell.angle_gamma   90.00
#
_symmetry.space_group_name_H-M   'P 1'
#
loop_
_entity.id
_entity.type
_entity.pdbx_description
1 polymer ?
#
loop_
_entity_poly.entity_id
_entity_poly.type
_entity_poly.pdbx_seq_one_letter_code
_entity_poly.pdbx_strand_id
1 'polypeptide(L)'
;MHCRKDTGSAHAANLFSPNATLYWVTGESLVATFNLPTTRHVRSFCRNCGSALPYAAEGFVVVPAGSLDTTPSKLPEAHLFFASRAEWDCDLAELPTFDTVPPS
;
A
#
# COMPACT_ATOMS: atom_id res chain seq x y z
N MET A 1 -0.29 -10.50 7.82
CA MET A 1 -1.66 -9.92 7.83
C MET A 1 -1.72 -8.47 8.37
N HIS A 2 -0.64 -7.68 8.29
CA HIS A 2 -0.66 -6.29 8.79
C HIS A 2 -1.17 -5.32 7.71
N CYS A 3 -0.78 -5.53 6.46
CA CYS A 3 -1.22 -4.72 5.32
C CYS A 3 -2.76 -4.62 5.17
N ARG A 4 -3.50 -5.66 5.55
CA ARG A 4 -4.98 -5.65 5.57
C ARG A 4 -5.53 -4.68 6.62
N LYS A 5 -4.90 -4.66 7.80
CA LYS A 5 -5.26 -3.74 8.89
C LYS A 5 -4.88 -2.30 8.55
N ASP A 6 -3.86 -2.09 7.74
CA ASP A 6 -3.45 -0.74 7.32
C ASP A 6 -4.38 -0.14 6.28
N THR A 7 -4.74 -0.95 5.28
CA THR A 7 -5.46 -0.47 4.10
C THR A 7 -6.97 -0.70 4.16
N GLY A 8 -7.44 -1.56 5.07
CA GLY A 8 -8.82 -2.03 5.08
C GLY A 8 -9.18 -2.91 3.88
N SER A 9 -8.20 -3.35 3.08
CA SER A 9 -8.38 -4.11 1.85
C SER A 9 -7.77 -5.51 1.92
N ALA A 10 -7.91 -6.30 0.85
CA ALA A 10 -7.37 -7.66 0.75
C ALA A 10 -5.84 -7.69 0.84
N HIS A 11 -5.19 -6.69 0.23
CA HIS A 11 -3.75 -6.57 0.11
C HIS A 11 -3.35 -5.09 -0.07
N ALA A 12 -2.15 -4.72 0.37
CA ALA A 12 -1.59 -3.42 0.01
C ALA A 12 -0.85 -3.53 -1.34
N ALA A 13 -1.16 -2.62 -2.26
CA ALA A 13 -0.39 -2.46 -3.49
C ALA A 13 0.81 -1.53 -3.23
N ASN A 14 2.02 -2.06 -3.30
CA ASN A 14 3.25 -1.32 -3.02
C ASN A 14 4.24 -1.44 -4.19
N LEU A 15 4.83 -0.31 -4.59
CA LEU A 15 6.01 -0.28 -5.45
C LEU A 15 7.26 -0.30 -4.58
N PHE A 16 8.27 -1.02 -5.06
CA PHE A 16 9.60 -1.11 -4.44
C PHE A 16 10.62 -0.52 -5.40
N SER A 17 11.35 0.51 -4.95
CA SER A 17 12.42 1.11 -5.72
C SER A 17 13.74 0.95 -4.98
N PRO A 18 14.61 -0.01 -5.39
CA PRO A 18 15.94 -0.12 -4.82
C PRO A 18 16.76 1.13 -5.19
N ASN A 19 17.63 1.57 -4.28
CA ASN A 19 18.52 2.72 -4.46
C ASN A 19 17.82 4.07 -4.75
N ALA A 20 16.50 4.16 -4.60
CA ALA A 20 15.80 5.44 -4.67
C ALA A 20 16.05 6.27 -3.42
N THR A 21 15.90 7.58 -3.55
CA THR A 21 15.90 8.51 -2.41
C THR A 21 14.56 9.21 -2.35
N LEU A 22 13.96 9.23 -1.16
CA LEU A 22 12.71 9.91 -0.90
C LEU A 22 13.01 11.35 -0.46
N TYR A 23 12.50 12.32 -1.20
CA TYR A 23 12.57 13.73 -0.85
C TYR A 23 11.16 14.29 -0.67
N TRP A 24 10.89 14.88 0.50
CA TRP A 24 9.64 15.59 0.76
C TRP A 24 9.73 16.99 0.19
N VAL A 25 8.87 17.31 -0.78
CA VAL A 25 8.74 18.68 -1.29
C VAL A 25 8.09 19.59 -0.24
N THR A 26 7.08 19.06 0.46
CA THR A 26 6.36 19.74 1.55
C THR A 26 5.77 18.71 2.51
N GLY A 27 5.40 19.16 3.72
CA GLY A 27 4.54 18.38 4.62
C GLY A 27 5.23 17.23 5.37
N GLU A 28 6.56 17.13 5.32
CA GLU A 28 7.32 16.11 6.06
C GLU A 28 6.99 16.09 7.56
N SER A 29 6.77 17.26 8.16
CA SER A 29 6.39 17.38 9.58
C SER A 29 5.04 16.71 9.93
N LEU A 30 4.18 16.48 8.94
CA LEU A 30 2.90 15.79 9.09
C LEU A 30 3.01 14.29 8.92
N VAL A 31 4.19 13.75 8.58
CA VAL A 31 4.42 12.32 8.40
C VAL A 31 4.57 11.67 9.77
N ALA A 32 3.78 10.63 10.02
CA ALA A 32 4.01 9.68 11.10
C ALA A 32 4.46 8.35 10.52
N THR A 33 5.42 7.71 11.18
CA THR A 33 5.87 6.36 10.85
C THR A 33 5.56 5.44 12.02
N PHE A 34 4.90 4.34 11.73
CA PHE A 34 4.65 3.28 12.69
C PHE A 34 5.49 2.06 12.32
N ASN A 35 6.25 1.56 13.29
CA ASN A 35 7.03 0.34 13.20
C ASN A 35 6.40 -0.68 14.14
N LEU A 36 5.92 -1.80 13.61
CA LEU A 36 5.35 -2.85 14.45
C LEU A 36 6.50 -3.65 15.11
N PRO A 37 6.60 -3.65 16.46
CA PRO A 37 7.69 -4.33 17.16
C PRO A 37 7.81 -5.81 16.75
N THR A 38 9.03 -6.33 16.80
CA THR A 38 9.40 -7.73 16.48
C THR A 38 9.04 -8.21 15.06
N THR A 39 8.67 -7.29 14.16
CA THR A 39 8.40 -7.58 12.74
C THR A 39 9.15 -6.60 11.83
N ARG A 40 9.19 -6.89 10.53
CA ARG A 40 9.66 -5.95 9.49
C ARG A 40 8.57 -5.04 8.95
N HIS A 41 7.42 -4.97 9.63
CA HIS A 41 6.29 -4.21 9.15
C HIS A 41 6.41 -2.74 9.55
N VAL A 42 6.47 -1.88 8.54
CA VAL A 42 6.59 -0.42 8.67
C VAL A 42 5.55 0.22 7.77
N ARG A 43 4.97 1.33 8.22
CA ARG A 43 4.13 2.20 7.39
C ARG A 43 4.38 3.66 7.75
N SER A 44 4.29 4.52 6.74
CA SER A 44 4.19 5.97 6.94
C SER A 44 2.84 6.47 6.49
N PHE A 45 2.29 7.46 7.19
CA PHE A 45 0.98 8.03 6.90
C PHE A 45 0.89 9.50 7.33
N CYS A 46 -0.01 10.24 6.71
CA CYS A 46 -0.29 11.62 7.08
C CYS A 46 -1.05 11.66 8.42
N ARG A 47 -0.54 12.41 9.40
CA ARG A 47 -1.18 12.58 10.72
C ARG A 47 -2.54 13.29 10.64
N ASN A 48 -2.79 14.06 9.57
CA ASN A 48 -4.00 14.85 9.42
C ASN A 48 -5.14 14.07 8.75
N CYS A 49 -4.87 13.42 7.60
CA CYS A 49 -5.89 12.72 6.82
C CYS A 49 -5.79 11.19 6.88
N GLY A 50 -4.72 10.63 7.44
CA GLY A 50 -4.50 9.19 7.52
C GLY A 50 -4.05 8.52 6.22
N SER A 51 -3.93 9.26 5.11
CA SER A 51 -3.47 8.72 3.82
C SER A 51 -2.10 8.04 3.96
N ALA A 52 -1.95 6.88 3.29
CA ALA A 52 -0.69 6.16 3.21
C ALA A 52 0.36 6.97 2.45
N LEU A 53 1.60 6.92 2.91
CA LEU A 53 2.70 7.71 2.41
C LEU A 53 3.95 6.86 2.14
N PRO A 54 4.82 7.28 1.21
CA PRO A 54 6.10 6.62 0.98
C PRO A 54 6.99 6.57 2.22
N TYR A 55 7.86 5.57 2.29
CA TYR A 55 8.88 5.46 3.32
C TYR A 55 10.15 4.79 2.80
N ALA A 56 11.29 5.13 3.40
CA ALA A 56 12.57 4.47 3.14
C ALA A 56 12.80 3.37 4.18
N ALA A 57 13.22 2.19 3.72
CA ALA A 57 13.59 1.06 4.57
C ALA A 57 14.73 0.28 3.90
N GLU A 58 15.76 -0.08 4.68
CA GLU A 58 16.80 -1.07 4.31
C GLU A 58 17.25 -1.04 2.83
N GLY A 59 17.61 0.13 2.30
CA GLY A 59 18.18 0.27 0.95
C GLY A 59 17.15 0.40 -0.20
N PHE A 60 15.86 0.49 0.11
CA PHE A 60 14.80 0.74 -0.87
C PHE A 60 13.79 1.77 -0.36
N VAL A 61 13.08 2.38 -1.30
CA VAL A 61 11.88 3.19 -1.03
C VAL A 61 10.66 2.35 -1.36
N VAL A 62 9.71 2.32 -0.42
CA VAL A 62 8.38 1.73 -0.62
C VAL A 62 7.39 2.85 -0.88
N VAL A 63 6.63 2.72 -1.96
CA VAL A 63 5.59 3.68 -2.35
C VAL A 63 4.26 2.94 -2.42
N PRO A 64 3.27 3.26 -1.57
CA PRO A 64 1.92 2.78 -1.75
C PRO A 64 1.39 3.22 -3.12
N ALA A 65 0.95 2.27 -3.97
CA ALA A 65 0.55 2.61 -5.34
C ALA A 65 -0.62 3.60 -5.38
N GLY A 66 -1.56 3.48 -4.44
CA GLY A 66 -2.70 4.38 -4.30
C GLY A 66 -2.38 5.78 -3.79
N SER A 67 -1.13 6.06 -3.37
CA SER A 67 -0.72 7.43 -3.00
C SER A 67 -0.16 8.23 -4.17
N LEU A 68 -0.12 7.64 -5.38
CA LEU A 68 0.34 8.32 -6.59
C LEU A 68 -0.86 8.94 -7.33
N ASP A 69 -0.72 10.19 -7.77
CA ASP A 69 -1.70 10.86 -8.63
C ASP A 69 -1.60 10.41 -10.09
N THR A 70 -0.56 9.65 -10.44
CA THR A 70 -0.28 9.15 -11.77
C THR A 70 -0.35 7.64 -11.82
N THR A 71 -0.83 7.09 -12.93
CA THR A 71 -0.82 5.64 -13.18
C THR A 71 0.62 5.11 -13.14
N PRO A 72 0.93 4.12 -12.29
CA PRO A 72 2.21 3.42 -12.34
C PRO A 72 2.46 2.82 -13.73
N SER A 73 3.65 3.01 -14.28
CA SER A 73 4.05 2.40 -15.56
C SER A 73 4.30 0.89 -15.45
N LYS A 74 4.50 0.38 -14.23
CA LYS A 74 4.72 -1.04 -13.96
C LYS A 74 3.44 -1.74 -13.52
N LEU A 75 3.24 -2.93 -14.05
CA LEU A 75 2.21 -3.86 -13.59
C LEU A 75 2.69 -4.62 -12.33
N PRO A 76 1.79 -5.19 -11.53
CA PRO A 76 2.16 -6.04 -10.40
C PRO A 76 3.05 -7.22 -10.84
N GLU A 77 4.22 -7.36 -10.20
CA GLU A 77 5.20 -8.42 -10.52
C GLU A 77 5.08 -9.65 -9.61
N ALA A 78 4.50 -9.49 -8.40
CA ALA A 78 4.35 -10.57 -7.44
C ALA A 78 3.19 -10.34 -6.45
N HIS A 79 2.50 -11.41 -6.07
CA HIS A 79 1.54 -11.42 -4.96
C HIS A 79 2.19 -12.07 -3.72
N LEU A 80 2.75 -11.23 -2.85
CA LEU A 80 3.51 -11.69 -1.68
C LEU A 80 2.59 -12.15 -0.55
N PHE A 81 3.05 -13.14 0.22
CA PHE A 81 2.34 -13.72 1.38
C PHE A 81 0.98 -14.36 1.05
N PHE A 82 0.81 -14.86 -0.18
CA PHE A 82 -0.43 -15.46 -0.70
C PHE A 82 -1.01 -16.60 0.16
N ALA A 83 -0.16 -17.38 0.82
CA ALA A 83 -0.60 -18.42 1.75
C ALA A 83 -1.33 -17.87 3.00
N SER A 84 -1.15 -16.59 3.33
CA SER A 84 -1.75 -15.89 4.47
C SER A 84 -2.78 -14.81 4.06
N ARG A 85 -3.24 -14.88 2.80
CA ARG A 85 -4.25 -13.96 2.26
C ARG A 85 -5.58 -14.09 3.00
N ALA A 86 -6.50 -13.17 2.73
CA ALA A 86 -7.84 -13.31 3.27
C ALA A 86 -8.55 -14.51 2.63
N GLU A 87 -9.30 -15.29 3.40
CA GLU A 87 -10.05 -16.43 2.83
C GLU A 87 -11.04 -15.97 1.74
N TRP A 88 -11.62 -14.78 1.92
CA TRP A 88 -12.51 -14.14 0.95
C TRP A 88 -11.80 -13.51 -0.25
N ASP A 89 -10.47 -13.43 -0.26
CA ASP A 89 -9.66 -12.94 -1.40
C ASP A 89 -9.39 -14.09 -2.38
N CYS A 90 -10.46 -14.75 -2.80
CA CYS A 90 -10.47 -15.76 -3.85
C CYS A 90 -11.45 -15.32 -4.94
N ASP A 91 -11.06 -15.50 -6.20
CA ASP A 91 -11.94 -15.37 -7.38
C ASP A 91 -12.60 -14.00 -7.56
N LEU A 92 -12.01 -12.92 -7.01
CA LEU A 92 -12.49 -11.54 -7.22
C LEU A 92 -12.63 -11.16 -8.70
N ALA A 93 -11.77 -11.72 -9.56
CA ALA A 93 -11.82 -11.50 -11.00
C ALA A 93 -13.02 -12.17 -11.69
N GLU A 94 -13.67 -13.14 -11.03
CA GLU A 94 -14.85 -13.85 -11.54
C GLU A 94 -16.17 -13.19 -11.11
N LEU A 95 -16.11 -12.24 -10.18
CA LEU A 95 -17.29 -11.50 -9.74
C LEU A 95 -17.80 -10.54 -10.83
N PRO A 96 -19.11 -10.29 -10.90
CA PRO A 96 -19.66 -9.28 -11.80
C PRO A 96 -19.03 -7.91 -11.58
N THR A 97 -18.61 -7.26 -12.66
CA THR A 97 -18.09 -5.89 -12.64
C THR A 97 -19.20 -4.92 -13.01
N PHE A 98 -19.21 -3.77 -12.33
CA PHE A 98 -20.16 -2.70 -12.59
C PHE A 98 -19.38 -1.38 -12.71
N ASP A 99 -19.65 -0.61 -13.76
CA ASP A 99 -19.01 0.71 -13.96
C ASP A 99 -19.50 1.75 -12.93
N THR A 100 -20.65 1.51 -12.31
CA THR A 100 -21.27 2.37 -11.30
C THR A 100 -21.82 1.54 -10.14
N VAL A 101 -22.34 2.20 -9.11
CA VAL A 101 -23.07 1.52 -8.02
C VAL A 101 -24.17 0.64 -8.62
N PRO A 102 -24.25 -0.66 -8.28
CA PRO A 102 -25.28 -1.54 -8.78
C PRO A 102 -26.69 -1.01 -8.42
N PRO A 103 -27.69 -1.14 -9.30
CA PRO A 103 -29.06 -0.80 -8.96
C PRO A 103 -29.57 -1.70 -7.82
N SER A 104 -30.41 -1.13 -6.95
CA SER A 104 -31.03 -1.80 -5.79
C SER A 104 -32.01 -2.90 -6.19
#